data_AF-A0A353ZZ77-F1
#
_entry.id   AF-A0A353ZZ77-F1
#
_cell.length_a   1.000
_cell.length_b   1.000
_cell.length_c   1.000
_cell.angle_alpha   90.00
_cell.angle_beta   90.00
_cell.angle_gamma   90.00
#
_symmetry.space_group_name_H-M   'P 1'
#
loop_
_entity.id
_entity.type
_entity.pdbx_description
1 polymer ?
#
loop_
_entity_poly.entity_id
_entity_poly.type
_entity_poly.pdbx_seq_one_letter_code
_entity_poly.pdbx_strand_id
1 'polypeptide(L)' 'MQKFILILIGLAALSFLFAVLTTLLGIFFISIPAEAYSRACTNLALIAIALSLLTKKRSQ' A
#
# COMPACT_ATOMS: atom_id res chain seq x y z
N MET A 1 -14.76 -3.26 9.63
CA MET A 1 -13.36 -2.79 9.53
C MET A 1 -12.45 -3.77 8.80
N GLN A 2 -12.51 -5.09 9.08
CA GLN A 2 -11.64 -6.09 8.45
C GLN A 2 -11.60 -6.05 6.91
N LYS A 3 -12.75 -5.86 6.23
CA LYS A 3 -12.81 -5.73 4.77
C LYS A 3 -12.00 -4.53 4.24
N PHE A 4 -12.04 -3.40 4.95
CA PHE A 4 -11.26 -2.21 4.60
C PHE A 4 -9.75 -2.44 4.75
N ILE A 5 -9.35 -3.16 5.80
CA ILE A 5 -7.94 -3.52 6.04
C ILE A 5 -7.42 -4.38 4.88
N LEU A 6 -8.19 -5.39 4.45
CA LEU A 6 -7.83 -6.23 3.30
C LEU A 6 -7.72 -5.44 1.99
N ILE A 7 -8.63 -4.48 1.77
CA ILE A 7 -8.57 -3.58 0.60
C ILE A 7 -7.29 -2.75 0.63
N LEU A 8 -6.93 -2.17 1.78
CA LEU A 8 -5.71 -1.38 1.92
C LEU A 8 -4.45 -2.22 1.70
N ILE A 9 -4.41 -3.44 2.22
CA ILE A 9 -3.30 -4.37 2.00
C ILE A 9 -3.18 -4.72 0.51
N GLY A 10 -4.30 -4.99 -0.16
CA GLY A 10 -4.34 -5.21 -1.61
C GLY A 10 -3.81 -4.00 -2.39
N LEU A 11 -4.19 -2.79 -2.00
CA LEU A 11 -3.74 -1.56 -2.64
C LEU A 11 -2.24 -1.28 -2.40
N ALA A 12 -1.72 -1.63 -1.23
CA ALA A 12 -0.29 -1.58 -0.92
C ALA A 12 0.51 -2.57 -1.80
N ALA A 13 0.04 -3.81 -1.93
CA ALA A 13 0.66 -4.79 -2.81
C ALA A 13 0.63 -4.36 -4.29
N LEU A 14 -0.46 -3.74 -4.73
CA LEU A 14 -0.58 -3.22 -6.09
C LEU A 14 0.39 -2.05 -6.35
N SER A 15 0.55 -1.14 -5.38
CA SER A 15 1.51 -0.04 -5.50
C SER A 15 2.97 -0.52 -5.49
N PHE A 16 3.28 -1.57 -4.73
CA PHE A 16 4.57 -2.26 -4.83
C PHE A 16 4.80 -2.87 -6.22
N LEU A 17 3.80 -3.53 -6.79
CA LEU A 17 3.90 -4.10 -8.13
C LEU A 17 4.20 -3.02 -9.18
N PHE A 18 3.52 -1.86 -9.11
CA PHE A 18 3.83 -0.73 -9.98
C PHE A 18 5.24 -0.17 -9.77
N ALA A 19 5.75 -0.12 -8.54
CA ALA A 19 7.13 0.28 -8.27
C ALA A 19 8.14 -0.68 -8.92
N VAL A 20 7.89 -1.98 -8.86
CA VAL A 20 8.74 -2.99 -9.51
C VAL A 20 8.67 -2.85 -11.02
N LEU A 21 7.47 -2.72 -11.61
CA LEU A 21 7.32 -2.59 -13.06
C LEU A 21 7.98 -1.31 -13.60
N THR A 22 7.83 -0.19 -12.90
CA THR A 22 8.47 1.10 -13.29
C THR A 22 9.99 1.02 -13.21
N THR A 23 10.55 0.37 -12.19
CA THR A 23 12.01 0.23 -12.04
C THR A 23 12.62 -0.79 -12.99
N LEU A 24 11.96 -1.94 -13.20
CA LEU A 24 12.52 -3.06 -13.96
C LEU A 24 12.37 -2.88 -15.47
N LEU A 25 11.24 -2.32 -15.92
CA LEU A 25 10.95 -2.13 -17.34
C LEU A 25 11.32 -0.72 -17.84
N GLY A 26 11.70 0.18 -16.93
CA GLY A 26 11.92 1.60 -17.25
C GLY A 26 10.66 2.31 -17.77
N ILE A 27 9.48 1.67 -17.66
CA ILE A 27 8.23 2.21 -18.17
C ILE A 27 7.74 3.26 -17.18
N PHE A 28 7.90 4.52 -17.55
CA PHE A 28 7.32 5.66 -16.83
C PHE A 28 5.82 5.69 -17.11
N PHE A 29 5.02 4.95 -16.33
CA PHE A 29 3.58 4.88 -16.55
C PHE A 29 2.88 6.26 -16.41
N ILE A 30 3.39 7.20 -15.59
CA ILE A 30 2.74 8.51 -15.31
C ILE A 30 3.74 9.66 -14.98
N SER A 31 5.02 9.63 -15.40
CA SER A 31 6.04 10.60 -14.91
C SER A 31 6.22 10.61 -13.37
N ILE A 32 5.70 9.59 -12.67
CA ILE A 32 5.83 9.43 -11.22
C ILE A 32 7.07 8.59 -10.93
N PRO A 33 8.00 9.05 -10.07
CA PRO A 33 9.19 8.29 -9.73
C PRO A 33 8.82 7.02 -8.93
N ALA A 34 9.61 5.95 -9.11
CA ALA A 34 9.43 4.69 -8.38
C ALA A 34 9.39 4.88 -6.85
N GLU A 35 10.14 5.86 -6.33
CA GLU A 35 10.14 6.25 -4.92
C GLU A 35 8.76 6.64 -4.40
N ALA A 36 7.93 7.28 -5.23
CA ALA A 36 6.58 7.69 -4.83
C ALA A 36 5.66 6.47 -4.65
N TYR A 37 5.77 5.46 -5.51
CA TYR A 37 5.03 4.20 -5.37
C TYR A 37 5.46 3.43 -4.11
N SER A 38 6.76 3.43 -3.80
CA SER A 38 7.29 2.82 -2.58
C SER A 38 6.75 3.52 -1.31
N ARG A 39 6.80 4.86 -1.27
CA ARG A 39 6.23 5.64 -0.16
C ARG A 39 4.73 5.40 0.01
N ALA A 40 3.98 5.34 -1.10
CA ALA A 40 2.54 5.05 -1.07
C ALA A 40 2.25 3.66 -0.49
N CYS A 41 3.00 2.64 -0.92
CA CYS A 41 2.91 1.28 -0.39
C CYS A 41 3.14 1.25 1.13
N THR A 42 4.23 1.87 1.61
CA THR A 42 4.55 1.90 3.05
C THR A 42 3.47 2.63 3.85
N ASN A 43 2.97 3.77 3.37
CA ASN A 43 1.90 4.50 4.06
C ASN A 43 0.60 3.69 4.12
N LEU A 44 0.19 3.06 3.02
CA LEU A 44 -1.02 2.23 2.99
C LEU A 44 -0.90 1.02 3.93
N ALA A 45 0.28 0.39 3.99
CA ALA A 45 0.55 -0.71 4.92
C ALA A 45 0.46 -0.24 6.39
N LEU A 46 1.04 0.91 6.73
CA LEU A 46 0.95 1.48 8.08
C LEU A 46 -0.48 1.82 8.48
N ILE A 47 -1.27 2.39 7.57
CA ILE A 47 -2.70 2.68 7.83
C ILE A 47 -3.48 1.38 8.05
N ALA A 48 -3.20 0.33 7.26
CA ALA A 48 -3.83 -0.98 7.44
C ALA A 48 -3.51 -1.58 8.82
N ILE A 49 -2.25 -1.49 9.25
CA ILE A 49 -1.80 -1.95 10.57
C ILE A 49 -2.47 -1.14 11.68
N ALA A 50 -2.48 0.19 11.58
CA ALA A 50 -3.12 1.07 12.55
C ALA A 50 -4.62 0.77 12.70
N LEU A 51 -5.34 0.58 11.59
CA LEU A 51 -6.74 0.19 11.58
C LEU A 51 -6.96 -1.20 12.18
N SER A 52 -6.04 -2.14 11.95
CA SER A 52 -6.08 -3.49 12.55
C SER A 52 -5.96 -3.43 14.07
N LEU A 53 -5.01 -2.64 14.59
CA LEU A 53 -4.82 -2.47 16.03
C LEU A 53 -6.01 -1.75 16.70
N LEU A 54 -6.53 -0.69 16.07
CA LEU A 54 -7.74 0.01 16.54
C LEU A 54 -8.97 -0.89 16.57
N THR A 55 -9.13 -1.72 15.54
CA THR A 55 -10.24 -2.69 15.47
C THR A 55 -10.09 -3.77 16.54
N LYS A 56 -8.88 -4.26 16.78
CA LYS A 56 -8.59 -5.24 17.83
C LYS A 56 -8.86 -4.67 19.22
N LYS A 57 -8.48 -3.41 19.48
CA LYS A 57 -8.73 -2.72 20.76
C LYS A 57 -10.22 -2.50 21.03
N ARG A 58 -11.05 -2.24 19.99
CA ARG A 58 -12.50 -2.02 20.13
C ARG A 58 -13.28 -3.33 20.38
N SER A 59 -12.68 -4.49 20.09
CA SER A 59 -13.32 -5.80 20.25
C SER A 59 -12.96 -6.51 21.57
N GLN A 60 -12.12 -5.88 22.40
CA GLN A 60 -11.96 -6.23 23.82
C GLN A 60 -12.79 -5.28 24.68
#